data_AF-V6AV46-F1
#
_entry.id   AF-V6AV46-F1
#
_cell.length_a   1.000
_cell.length_b   1.000
_cell.length_c   1.000
_cell.angle_alpha   90.00
_cell.angle_beta   90.00
_cell.angle_gamma   90.00
#
_symmetry.space_group_name_H-M   'P 1'
#
loop_
_entity.id
_entity.type
_entity.pdbx_description
1 polymer ?
#
loop_
_entity_poly.entity_id
_entity_poly.type
_entity_poly.pdbx_seq_one_letter_code
_entity_poly.pdbx_strand_id
1 'polypeptide(L)'
;MLVLRQYERKSYRRFVEFLQEAFGVGEFLGLSRLQHYTTLQKVAARLSHGQASYYYAKRFKLRRKFLKISVYVDMKRQIICGIKIRHRRRNDNIDFIPLLERAVRLVPVHTVVADRGYDSEQNHVATENLRIQDTIIHPRYEYLQCERPKDSTER
;
A
#
# COMPACT_ATOMS: atom_id res chain seq x y z
N MET A 1 13.48 27.16 -4.53
CA MET A 1 14.08 27.34 -3.20
C MET A 1 14.25 26.03 -2.40
N LEU A 2 13.20 25.22 -2.16
CA LEU A 2 13.31 23.96 -1.39
C LEU A 2 14.14 22.86 -2.10
N VAL A 3 14.10 22.82 -3.43
CA VAL A 3 14.94 21.93 -4.26
C VAL A 3 16.43 22.31 -4.14
N LEU A 4 16.74 23.61 -4.19
CA LEU A 4 18.10 24.12 -3.99
C LEU A 4 18.63 23.79 -2.58
N ARG A 5 17.77 23.88 -1.55
CA ARG A 5 18.12 23.44 -0.20
C ARG A 5 18.44 21.94 -0.10
N GLN A 6 17.73 21.10 -0.86
CA GLN A 6 17.99 19.65 -0.92
C GLN A 6 19.31 19.35 -1.64
N TYR A 7 19.61 20.07 -2.71
CA TYR A 7 20.88 19.97 -3.44
C TYR A 7 22.08 20.37 -2.57
N GLU A 8 21.96 21.49 -1.84
CA GLU A 8 22.98 22.00 -0.91
C GLU A 8 23.16 21.15 0.35
N ARG A 9 22.22 20.25 0.67
CA ARG A 9 22.19 19.42 1.89
C ARG A 9 22.32 20.18 3.23
N LYS A 10 22.12 21.50 3.24
CA LYS A 10 22.21 22.36 4.44
C LYS A 10 20.97 22.25 5.32
N SER A 11 21.07 22.59 6.61
CA SER A 11 19.89 22.77 7.47
C SER A 11 19.09 24.00 7.02
N TYR A 12 17.79 24.10 7.34
CA TYR A 12 16.97 25.25 6.91
C TYR A 12 17.53 26.60 7.39
N ARG A 13 18.15 26.63 8.57
CA ARG A 13 18.82 27.82 9.10
C ARG A 13 20.08 28.17 8.29
N ARG A 14 20.99 27.21 8.12
CA ARG A 14 22.21 27.40 7.32
C ARG A 14 21.93 27.70 5.85
N PHE A 15 20.81 27.21 5.33
CA PHE A 15 20.37 27.51 3.98
C PHE A 15 19.88 28.95 3.84
N VAL A 16 19.20 29.51 4.85
CA VAL A 16 18.81 30.94 4.85
C VAL A 16 20.03 31.83 5.03
N GLU A 17 20.95 31.49 5.93
CA GLU A 17 22.24 32.19 6.10
C GLU A 17 23.03 32.18 4.78
N PHE A 18 23.13 31.02 4.12
CA PHE A 18 23.74 30.90 2.80
C PHE A 18 23.06 31.77 1.72
N LEU A 19 21.74 31.89 1.73
CA LEU A 19 21.03 32.73 0.77
C LEU A 19 21.15 34.23 1.08
N GLN A 20 21.49 34.60 2.31
CA GLN A 20 21.82 35.98 2.67
C GLN A 20 23.22 36.36 2.19
N GLU A 21 24.16 35.41 2.19
CA GLU A 21 25.52 35.58 1.68
C GLU A 21 25.58 35.50 0.13
N ALA A 22 24.74 34.66 -0.48
CA ALA A 22 24.67 34.48 -1.92
C ALA A 22 23.87 35.61 -2.60
N PHE A 23 24.55 36.73 -2.86
CA PHE A 23 24.00 37.85 -3.63
C PHE A 23 23.46 37.40 -4.99
N GLY A 24 22.26 37.86 -5.35
CA GLY A 24 21.60 37.59 -6.64
C GLY A 24 20.74 36.32 -6.71
N VAL A 25 20.96 35.32 -5.84
CA VAL A 25 20.16 34.07 -5.87
C VAL A 25 18.71 34.31 -5.47
N GLY A 26 18.47 35.20 -4.50
CA GLY A 26 17.11 35.59 -4.09
C GLY A 26 16.35 36.28 -5.22
N GLU A 27 17.01 37.18 -5.94
CA GLU A 27 16.44 37.94 -7.06
C GLU A 27 16.17 37.05 -8.28
N PHE A 28 17.12 36.17 -8.62
CA PHE A 28 16.96 35.16 -9.67
C PHE A 28 15.77 34.23 -9.42
N LEU A 29 15.49 33.93 -8.15
CA LEU A 29 14.33 33.13 -7.73
C LEU A 29 13.03 33.95 -7.62
N GLY A 30 13.04 35.25 -7.94
CA GLY A 30 11.90 36.15 -7.86
C GLY A 30 11.45 36.47 -6.42
N LEU A 31 12.35 36.35 -5.44
CA LEU A 31 12.04 36.55 -4.03
C LEU A 31 12.35 37.99 -3.61
N SER A 32 11.31 38.80 -3.41
CA SER A 32 11.43 40.18 -2.90
C SER A 32 11.84 40.25 -1.43
N ARG A 33 11.67 39.15 -0.67
CA ARG A 33 12.12 39.03 0.72
C ARG A 33 12.51 37.60 1.04
N LEU A 34 13.71 37.41 1.59
CA LEU A 34 14.14 36.11 2.10
C LEU A 34 13.28 35.72 3.30
N GLN A 35 12.59 34.59 3.17
CA GLN A 35 11.72 34.08 4.20
C GLN A 35 12.55 33.52 5.36
N HIS A 36 12.10 33.76 6.59
CA HIS A 36 12.72 33.18 7.77
C HIS A 36 12.71 31.64 7.71
N TYR A 37 13.71 30.99 8.30
CA TYR A 37 13.92 29.54 8.18
C TYR A 37 12.72 28.72 8.66
N THR A 38 11.97 29.20 9.66
CA THR A 38 10.75 28.53 10.15
C THR A 38 9.61 28.58 9.14
N THR A 39 9.54 29.60 8.27
CA THR A 39 8.55 29.68 7.19
C THR A 39 8.84 28.62 6.13
N LEU A 40 10.11 28.43 5.76
CA LEU A 40 10.52 27.37 4.84
C LEU A 40 10.27 25.98 5.41
N GLN A 41 10.54 25.78 6.70
CA GLN A 41 10.19 24.54 7.39
C GLN A 41 8.69 24.27 7.37
N LYS A 42 7.85 25.29 7.64
CA LYS A 42 6.39 25.15 7.61
C LYS A 42 5.87 24.83 6.21
N VAL A 43 6.39 25.49 5.18
CA VAL A 43 6.01 25.23 3.77
C VAL A 43 6.46 23.83 3.34
N ALA A 44 7.69 23.42 3.67
CA ALA A 44 8.18 22.08 3.38
C ALA A 44 7.36 20.98 4.09
N ALA A 45 6.99 21.18 5.35
CA ALA A 45 6.14 20.26 6.09
C ALA A 45 4.72 20.16 5.50
N ARG A 46 4.21 21.22 4.85
CA ARG A 46 2.92 21.21 4.14
C ARG A 46 3.01 20.49 2.80
N LEU A 47 4.12 20.66 2.08
CA LEU A 47 4.34 20.07 0.75
C LEU A 47 4.75 18.59 0.82
N SER A 48 5.40 18.16 1.89
CA SER A 48 5.85 16.78 2.05
C SER A 48 4.97 16.04 3.08
N HIS A 49 4.11 15.15 2.59
CA HIS A 49 3.41 14.19 3.44
C HIS A 49 4.34 13.16 4.12
N GLY A 50 5.58 13.01 3.64
CA GLY A 50 6.55 11.99 4.11
C GLY A 50 7.56 12.45 5.18
N GLN A 51 7.96 13.72 5.19
CA GLN A 51 9.02 14.28 6.06
C GLN A 51 8.51 15.18 7.20
N ALA A 52 7.20 15.22 7.46
CA ALA A 52 6.67 15.98 8.59
C ALA A 52 7.22 15.41 9.91
N SER A 53 7.83 16.24 10.76
CA SER A 53 8.31 15.80 12.08
C SER A 53 7.15 15.27 12.92
N TYR A 54 7.43 14.32 13.83
CA TYR A 54 6.42 13.70 14.69
C TYR A 54 5.50 14.72 15.38
N TYR A 55 6.07 15.84 15.84
CA TYR A 55 5.34 16.94 16.46
C TYR A 55 4.26 17.53 15.54
N TYR A 56 4.58 17.79 14.27
CA TYR A 56 3.62 18.35 13.31
C TYR A 56 2.63 17.29 12.81
N ALA A 57 3.06 16.04 12.60
CA ALA A 57 2.15 14.96 12.23
C ALA A 57 1.06 14.71 13.29
N LYS A 58 1.43 14.77 14.58
CA LYS A 58 0.50 14.65 15.72
C LYS A 58 -0.42 15.87 15.83
N ARG A 59 0.12 17.09 15.71
CA ARG A 59 -0.65 18.35 15.82
C ARG A 59 -1.69 18.52 14.71
N PHE A 60 -1.35 18.13 13.48
CA PHE A 60 -2.24 18.20 12.32
C PHE A 60 -3.05 16.92 12.09
N LYS A 61 -2.96 15.93 13.01
CA LYS A 61 -3.63 14.62 12.89
C LYS A 61 -3.43 13.97 11.51
N LEU A 62 -2.23 14.07 10.93
CA LEU A 62 -1.91 13.42 9.65
C LEU A 62 -1.96 11.89 9.85
N ARG A 63 -3.11 11.27 9.59
CA ARG A 63 -3.20 9.81 9.51
C ARG A 63 -2.44 9.34 8.29
N ARG A 64 -1.38 8.55 8.50
CA ARG A 64 -0.76 7.77 7.42
C ARG A 64 -1.84 6.88 6.79
N LYS A 65 -2.20 7.19 5.55
CA LYS A 65 -3.12 6.36 4.76
C LYS A 65 -2.30 5.17 4.26
N PHE A 66 -2.41 4.04 4.94
CA PHE A 66 -1.76 2.81 4.50
C PHE A 66 -2.41 2.33 3.20
N LEU A 67 -1.58 2.03 2.20
CA LEU A 67 -2.01 1.36 0.99
C LEU A 67 -1.95 -0.14 1.24
N LYS A 68 -3.04 -0.82 0.94
CA LYS A 68 -3.17 -2.27 0.98
C LYS A 68 -3.44 -2.76 -0.43
N ILE A 69 -2.71 -3.78 -0.84
CA ILE A 69 -2.81 -4.35 -2.18
C ILE A 69 -3.06 -5.84 -2.02
N SER A 70 -4.14 -6.33 -2.60
CA SER A 70 -4.43 -7.76 -2.75
C SER A 70 -4.26 -8.12 -4.21
N VAL A 71 -3.50 -9.17 -4.50
CA VAL A 71 -3.09 -9.55 -5.86
C VAL A 71 -3.44 -11.02 -6.08
N TYR A 72 -3.91 -11.34 -7.28
CA TYR A 72 -4.05 -12.70 -7.76
C TYR A 72 -3.04 -12.93 -8.89
N VAL A 73 -2.31 -14.03 -8.82
CA VAL A 73 -1.21 -14.36 -9.74
C VAL A 73 -1.41 -15.76 -10.29
N ASP A 74 -1.19 -15.95 -11.58
CA ASP A 74 -1.02 -17.27 -12.18
C ASP A 74 0.36 -17.82 -11.79
N MET A 75 0.37 -18.89 -10.99
CA MET A 75 1.59 -19.49 -10.46
C MET A 75 2.47 -20.13 -11.53
N LYS A 76 1.92 -20.57 -12.67
CA LYS A 76 2.71 -21.21 -13.74
C LYS A 76 3.50 -20.19 -14.55
N ARG A 77 2.87 -19.06 -14.88
CA ARG A 77 3.44 -18.02 -15.75
C ARG A 77 3.95 -16.81 -14.98
N GLN A 78 3.69 -16.74 -13.67
CA GLN A 78 3.98 -15.61 -12.79
C GLN A 78 3.37 -14.28 -13.30
N ILE A 79 2.20 -14.36 -13.93
CA ILE A 79 1.47 -13.21 -14.46
C ILE A 79 0.40 -12.78 -13.46
N ILE A 80 0.28 -11.47 -13.25
CA ILE A 80 -0.76 -10.91 -12.39
C ILE A 80 -2.11 -10.94 -13.13
N CYS A 81 -3.08 -11.69 -12.62
CA CYS A 81 -4.43 -11.77 -13.19
C CYS A 81 -5.36 -10.66 -12.65
N GLY A 82 -5.08 -10.14 -11.46
CA GLY A 82 -5.92 -9.11 -10.85
C GLY A 82 -5.27 -8.43 -9.66
N ILE A 83 -5.58 -7.14 -9.49
CA ILE A 83 -5.12 -6.32 -8.37
C ILE A 83 -6.31 -5.58 -7.77
N LYS A 84 -6.40 -5.58 -6.45
CA LYS A 84 -7.32 -4.76 -5.67
C LYS A 84 -6.54 -3.85 -4.73
N ILE A 85 -6.69 -2.55 -4.90
CA ILE A 85 -5.98 -1.52 -4.13
C ILE A 85 -6.96 -0.85 -3.15
N ARG A 86 -6.56 -0.73 -1.88
CA ARG A 86 -7.35 -0.07 -0.83
C ARG A 86 -6.48 0.90 -0.02
N HIS A 87 -7.00 2.09 0.26
CA HIS A 87 -6.32 3.10 1.08
C HIS A 87 -6.65 3.02 2.59
N ARG A 88 -7.43 2.01 3.01
CA ARG A 88 -7.88 1.83 4.39
C ARG A 88 -7.62 0.40 4.85
N ARG A 89 -7.37 0.23 6.16
CA ARG A 89 -7.28 -1.09 6.78
C ARG A 89 -8.66 -1.76 6.73
N ARG A 90 -8.71 -2.91 6.07
CA ARG A 90 -9.84 -3.84 6.01
C ARG A 90 -9.27 -5.26 6.06
N ASN A 91 -10.10 -6.24 6.38
CA ASN A 91 -9.73 -7.66 6.33
C ASN A 91 -9.44 -8.07 4.87
N ASP A 92 -8.36 -8.81 4.63
CA ASP A 92 -7.97 -9.36 3.31
C ASP A 92 -9.07 -10.25 2.72
N ASN A 93 -9.77 -10.98 3.58
CA ASN A 93 -10.80 -11.95 3.20
C ASN A 93 -11.86 -11.39 2.24
N ILE A 94 -12.18 -10.10 2.35
CA ILE A 94 -13.20 -9.44 1.53
C ILE A 94 -12.77 -9.33 0.06
N ASP A 95 -11.47 -9.30 -0.20
CA ASP A 95 -10.91 -9.14 -1.54
C ASP A 95 -10.72 -10.46 -2.28
N PHE A 96 -10.88 -11.61 -1.61
CA PHE A 96 -10.68 -12.94 -2.18
C PHE A 96 -11.66 -13.25 -3.32
N ILE A 97 -12.95 -13.32 -3.01
CA ILE A 97 -14.03 -13.64 -3.97
C ILE A 97 -13.99 -12.73 -5.21
N PRO A 98 -13.96 -11.38 -5.11
CA PRO A 98 -13.97 -10.53 -6.30
C PRO A 98 -12.69 -10.64 -7.14
N LEU A 99 -11.55 -11.00 -6.54
CA LEU A 99 -10.32 -11.29 -7.29
C LEU A 99 -10.39 -12.65 -7.97
N LEU A 100 -10.95 -13.65 -7.30
CA LEU A 100 -11.13 -14.99 -7.84
C LEU A 100 -12.07 -15.00 -9.04
N GLU A 101 -13.24 -14.37 -8.94
CA GLU A 101 -14.17 -14.22 -10.06
C GLU A 101 -13.52 -13.51 -11.26
N ARG A 102 -12.66 -12.52 -11.00
CA ARG A 102 -11.92 -11.84 -12.05
C ARG A 102 -10.89 -12.76 -12.69
N ALA A 103 -10.19 -13.58 -11.90
CA ALA A 103 -9.22 -14.52 -12.39
C ALA A 103 -9.86 -15.61 -13.25
N VAL A 104 -10.97 -16.22 -12.79
CA VAL A 104 -11.72 -17.25 -13.52
C VAL A 104 -12.25 -16.75 -14.86
N ARG A 105 -12.64 -15.47 -14.96
CA ARG A 105 -13.04 -14.84 -16.24
C ARG A 105 -11.88 -14.69 -17.24
N LEU A 106 -10.64 -14.60 -16.76
CA LEU A 106 -9.46 -14.35 -17.59
C LEU A 106 -8.74 -15.63 -17.98
N VAL A 107 -8.62 -16.56 -17.04
CA VAL A 107 -7.88 -17.81 -17.20
C VAL A 107 -8.66 -18.95 -16.54
N PRO A 108 -8.62 -20.17 -17.11
CA PRO A 108 -9.15 -21.34 -16.44
C PRO A 108 -8.31 -21.61 -15.17
N VAL A 109 -8.97 -21.61 -14.01
CA VAL A 109 -8.34 -21.83 -12.70
C VAL A 109 -8.69 -23.23 -12.23
N HIS A 110 -7.68 -24.09 -12.07
CA HIS A 110 -7.85 -25.45 -11.54
C HIS A 110 -7.60 -25.54 -10.04
N THR A 111 -6.55 -24.86 -9.56
CA THR A 111 -6.13 -24.89 -8.17
C THR A 111 -5.96 -23.47 -7.67
N VAL A 112 -6.54 -23.15 -6.51
CA VAL A 112 -6.34 -21.89 -5.81
C VAL A 112 -5.43 -22.11 -4.62
N VAL A 113 -4.38 -21.31 -4.53
CA VAL A 113 -3.48 -21.27 -3.36
C VAL A 113 -3.61 -19.90 -2.72
N ALA A 114 -3.82 -19.85 -1.41
CA ALA A 114 -3.91 -18.57 -0.71
C ALA A 114 -3.24 -18.61 0.68
N ASP A 115 -2.83 -17.43 1.14
CA ASP A 115 -2.28 -17.24 2.48
C ASP A 115 -3.30 -17.60 3.56
N ARG A 116 -2.79 -17.99 4.74
CA ARG A 116 -3.57 -18.22 5.97
C ARG A 116 -4.53 -17.06 6.33
N GLY A 117 -4.26 -15.85 5.85
CA GLY A 117 -5.15 -14.71 6.00
C GLY A 117 -6.55 -14.89 5.37
N TYR A 118 -6.67 -15.77 4.37
CA TYR A 118 -7.87 -16.05 3.58
C TYR A 118 -8.61 -17.32 4.03
N ASP A 119 -8.20 -17.93 5.13
CA ASP A 119 -8.89 -19.07 5.74
C ASP A 119 -10.30 -18.66 6.20
N SER A 120 -11.31 -19.14 5.47
CA SER A 120 -12.72 -18.86 5.71
C SER A 120 -13.60 -19.83 4.92
N GLU A 121 -14.56 -20.48 5.59
CA GLU A 121 -15.55 -21.37 4.94
C GLU A 121 -16.25 -20.73 3.73
N GLN A 122 -16.55 -19.44 3.81
CA GLN A 122 -17.19 -18.71 2.69
C GLN A 122 -16.32 -18.70 1.43
N ASN A 123 -14.99 -18.66 1.58
CA ASN A 123 -14.07 -18.70 0.46
C ASN A 123 -14.00 -20.10 -0.16
N HIS A 124 -14.02 -21.14 0.68
CA HIS A 124 -14.04 -22.54 0.22
C HIS A 124 -15.33 -22.85 -0.55
N VAL A 125 -16.49 -22.44 -0.03
CA VAL A 125 -17.78 -22.58 -0.73
C VAL A 125 -17.78 -21.77 -2.04
N ALA A 126 -17.19 -20.58 -2.05
CA ALA A 126 -17.09 -19.77 -3.27
C ALA A 126 -16.21 -20.43 -4.34
N THR A 127 -15.10 -21.08 -3.97
CA THR A 127 -14.24 -21.82 -4.91
C THR A 127 -14.96 -23.04 -5.50
N GLU A 128 -15.72 -23.77 -4.69
CA GLU A 128 -16.50 -24.93 -5.12
C GLU A 128 -17.60 -24.51 -6.12
N ASN A 129 -18.33 -23.44 -5.82
CA ASN A 129 -19.35 -22.89 -6.72
C ASN A 129 -18.78 -22.46 -8.08
N LEU A 130 -17.51 -22.06 -8.12
CA LEU A 130 -16.79 -21.71 -9.35
C LEU A 130 -16.16 -22.90 -10.05
N ARG A 131 -16.42 -24.14 -9.60
CA ARG A 131 -15.93 -25.42 -10.15
C ARG A 131 -14.41 -25.53 -10.16
N ILE A 132 -13.76 -24.97 -9.15
CA ILE A 132 -12.32 -25.09 -8.93
C ILE A 132 -12.08 -26.42 -8.21
N GLN A 133 -11.12 -27.21 -8.71
CA GLN A 133 -10.91 -28.58 -8.24
C GLN A 133 -10.27 -28.61 -6.86
N ASP A 134 -9.22 -27.79 -6.67
CA ASP A 134 -8.44 -27.80 -5.44
C ASP A 134 -8.31 -26.41 -4.84
N THR A 135 -8.51 -26.31 -3.52
CA THR A 135 -8.30 -25.07 -2.77
C THR A 135 -7.34 -25.34 -1.61
N ILE A 136 -6.14 -24.79 -1.71
CA ILE A 136 -5.06 -24.95 -0.72
C ILE A 136 -4.92 -23.63 0.05
N ILE A 137 -5.55 -23.58 1.22
CA ILE A 137 -5.45 -22.46 2.16
C ILE A 137 -5.02 -23.03 3.49
N HIS A 138 -3.93 -22.49 4.05
CA HIS A 138 -3.44 -22.96 5.35
C HIS A 138 -4.42 -22.51 6.44
N PRO A 139 -4.87 -23.40 7.33
CA PRO A 139 -5.78 -23.04 8.41
C PRO A 139 -5.13 -22.03 9.36
N ARG A 140 -5.91 -21.08 9.87
CA ARG A 140 -5.45 -20.08 10.85
C ARG A 140 -5.07 -20.69 12.17
N TYR A 141 -5.79 -21.72 12.56
CA TYR A 141 -5.62 -22.42 13.82
C TYR A 141 -5.17 -23.84 13.54
N GLU A 142 -3.90 -24.13 13.82
CA GLU A 142 -3.26 -25.44 13.58
C GLU A 142 -3.91 -26.58 14.39
N TYR A 143 -4.70 -26.24 15.41
CA TYR A 143 -5.38 -27.19 16.31
C TYR A 143 -6.83 -27.52 15.91
N LEU A 144 -7.40 -26.88 14.88
CA LEU A 144 -8.66 -27.35 14.28
C LEU A 144 -8.31 -28.18 13.04
N GLN A 145 -8.56 -29.49 13.10
CA GLN A 145 -8.74 -30.27 11.89
C GLN A 145 -9.98 -29.74 11.18
N CYS A 146 -9.80 -28.93 10.15
CA CYS A 146 -10.87 -28.59 9.22
C CYS A 146 -11.15 -29.87 8.42
N GLU A 147 -12.34 -30.44 8.59
CA GLU A 147 -12.74 -31.63 7.84
C GLU A 147 -12.63 -31.30 6.35
N ARG A 148 -11.85 -32.09 5.60
CA ARG A 148 -11.92 -32.06 4.14
C ARG A 148 -13.38 -32.25 3.73
N PRO A 149 -13.95 -31.44 2.81
CA PRO A 149 -15.24 -31.76 2.23
C PRO A 149 -15.16 -33.21 1.73
N LYS A 150 -16.08 -34.06 2.18
CA LYS A 150 -16.11 -35.47 1.80
C LYS A 150 -16.18 -35.53 0.28
N ASP A 151 -15.19 -36.17 -0.34
CA ASP A 151 -15.22 -36.52 -1.75
C ASP A 151 -16.54 -37.24 -2.04
N SER A 152 -17.45 -36.54 -2.73
CA SER A 152 -18.74 -37.07 -3.17
C SER A 152 -18.55 -37.84 -4.49
N THR A 153 -17.57 -38.74 -4.51
CA THR A 153 -17.25 -39.57 -5.68
C THR A 153 -17.11 -41.04 -5.28
N GLU A 154 -18.15 -41.61 -4.68
CA GLU A 154 -18.43 -43.05 -4.75
C GLU A 154 -19.94 -43.25 -4.98
N ARG A 155 -20.32 -43.34 -6.25
CA ARG A 155 -21.52 -44.03 -6.74
C ARG A 155 -21.17 -44.74 -8.03
#